data_AF-A0ABD6P1B5-F1
#
_entry.id   AF-A0ABD6P1B5-F1
#
_cell.length_a   1.000
_cell.length_b   1.000
_cell.length_c   1.000
_cell.angle_alpha   90.00
_cell.angle_beta   90.00
_cell.angle_gamma   90.00
#
_symmetry.space_group_name_H-M   'P 1'
#
loop_
_entity.id
_entity.type
_entity.pdbx_description
1 polymer ?
#
loop_
_entity_poly.entity_id
_entity_poly.type
_entity_poly.pdbx_seq_one_letter_code
_entity_poly.pdbx_strand_id
1 'polypeptide(L)'
;MFAATLLTLGVVFVAELGDRSQLITMTYALRYRWWVVLTGVAIASCMVHGTTVAIGHFLGTTLPARPIAFASAIAFLLFAAWAWREGGADDPAVATGREPRHALLTVVSSFTLAELSDKTSLATVTLASHHDWAGVWIGSTLGMVFADALAIGVGMLLHRRLPRGFLHALASLLFLVFGLWMLFDNALGWRSAAVGVTVATVLAATTVAAAQTLRRHRKDAAPVGRSPAVT
;
A
#
# COMPACT_ATOMS: atom_id res chain seq x y z
N MET A 1 21.07 -6.60 -1.18
CA MET A 1 20.05 -7.49 -1.78
C MET A 1 19.01 -8.01 -0.77
N PHE A 2 19.29 -9.02 0.07
CA PHE A 2 18.24 -9.67 0.89
C PHE A 2 17.43 -8.73 1.81
N ALA A 3 18.09 -7.82 2.52
CA ALA A 3 17.41 -6.84 3.37
C ALA A 3 16.49 -5.90 2.58
N ALA A 4 16.93 -5.46 1.39
CA ALA A 4 16.12 -4.64 0.49
C ALA A 4 14.91 -5.43 -0.03
N THR A 5 15.08 -6.71 -0.35
CA THR A 5 13.97 -7.59 -0.74
C THR A 5 12.91 -7.70 0.35
N LEU A 6 13.31 -8.01 1.59
CA LEU A 6 12.35 -8.14 2.69
C LEU A 6 11.66 -6.83 3.03
N LEU A 7 12.42 -5.72 3.03
CA LEU A 7 11.88 -4.40 3.32
C LEU A 7 10.88 -3.98 2.24
N THR A 8 11.26 -4.06 0.96
CA THR A 8 10.36 -3.69 -0.14
C THR A 8 9.15 -4.61 -0.22
N LEU A 9 9.33 -5.92 0.01
CA LEU A 9 8.21 -6.87 0.09
C LEU A 9 7.22 -6.43 1.16
N GLY A 10 7.67 -6.14 2.37
CA GLY A 10 6.80 -5.71 3.46
C GLY A 10 6.11 -4.38 3.16
N VAL A 11 6.84 -3.41 2.61
CA VAL A 11 6.28 -2.08 2.28
C VAL A 11 5.23 -2.20 1.18
N VAL A 12 5.55 -2.84 0.06
CA VAL A 12 4.63 -2.99 -1.08
C VAL A 12 3.44 -3.83 -0.67
N PHE A 13 3.66 -4.98 0.00
CA PHE A 13 2.57 -5.82 0.48
C PHE A 13 1.55 -5.03 1.30
N VAL A 14 2.01 -4.24 2.27
CA VAL A 14 1.10 -3.48 3.14
C VAL A 14 0.49 -2.27 2.44
N ALA A 15 1.25 -1.57 1.60
CA ALA A 15 0.75 -0.41 0.83
C ALA A 15 -0.39 -0.81 -0.12
N GLU A 16 -0.33 -2.04 -0.63
CA GLU A 16 -1.28 -2.60 -1.57
C GLU A 16 -2.58 -3.07 -0.92
N LEU A 17 -2.55 -3.44 0.37
CA LEU A 17 -3.73 -3.97 1.03
C LEU A 17 -4.91 -2.98 0.99
N GLY A 18 -6.03 -3.42 0.40
CA GLY A 18 -7.26 -2.65 0.32
C GLY A 18 -7.29 -1.57 -0.74
N ASP A 19 -6.34 -1.58 -1.68
CA ASP A 19 -6.26 -0.65 -2.79
C ASP A 19 -7.26 -0.98 -3.94
N ARG A 20 -7.36 -0.07 -4.91
CA ARG A 20 -8.27 -0.15 -6.07
C ARG A 20 -7.88 -1.29 -7.00
N SER A 21 -6.58 -1.46 -7.25
CA SER A 21 -5.97 -2.60 -7.95
C SER A 21 -6.46 -3.93 -7.38
N GLN A 22 -6.45 -4.11 -6.05
CA GLN A 22 -6.94 -5.34 -5.41
C GLN A 22 -8.44 -5.58 -5.64
N LEU A 23 -9.27 -4.53 -5.65
CA LEU A 23 -10.70 -4.67 -5.97
C LEU A 23 -10.91 -5.11 -7.43
N ILE A 24 -10.09 -4.60 -8.35
CA ILE A 24 -10.07 -5.03 -9.76
C ILE A 24 -9.65 -6.50 -9.83
N THR A 25 -8.59 -6.89 -9.13
CA THR A 25 -8.10 -8.28 -9.07
C THR A 25 -9.16 -9.24 -8.54
N MET A 26 -9.84 -8.89 -7.44
CA MET A 26 -10.94 -9.69 -6.88
C MET A 26 -12.11 -9.80 -7.88
N THR A 27 -12.46 -8.71 -8.55
CA THR A 27 -13.54 -8.71 -9.56
C THR A 27 -13.20 -9.61 -10.74
N TYR A 28 -11.94 -9.61 -11.20
CA TYR A 28 -11.49 -10.52 -12.25
C TYR A 28 -11.42 -11.97 -11.78
N ALA A 29 -11.05 -12.24 -10.53
CA ALA A 29 -11.02 -13.60 -9.98
C ALA A 29 -12.41 -14.24 -9.82
N LEU A 30 -13.47 -13.42 -9.79
CA LEU A 30 -14.86 -13.90 -9.86
C LEU A 30 -15.30 -14.25 -11.30
N ARG A 31 -14.65 -13.69 -12.32
CA ARG A 31 -14.99 -13.89 -13.74
C ARG A 31 -14.07 -14.89 -14.45
N TYR A 32 -12.84 -15.02 -13.98
CA TYR A 32 -11.79 -15.84 -14.58
C TYR A 32 -11.12 -16.72 -13.52
N ARG A 33 -10.40 -17.76 -13.97
CA ARG A 33 -9.69 -18.69 -13.06
C ARG A 33 -8.65 -17.92 -12.26
N TRP A 34 -8.63 -18.10 -10.94
CA TRP A 34 -7.78 -17.31 -10.02
C TRP A 34 -6.30 -17.30 -10.41
N TRP A 35 -5.75 -18.41 -10.92
CA TRP A 35 -4.35 -18.48 -11.33
C TRP A 35 -4.06 -17.73 -12.63
N VAL A 36 -5.04 -17.58 -13.53
CA VAL A 36 -4.90 -16.75 -14.74
C VAL A 36 -4.85 -15.27 -14.35
N VAL A 37 -5.67 -14.89 -13.36
CA VAL A 37 -5.64 -13.53 -12.82
C VAL A 37 -4.32 -13.28 -12.10
N LEU A 38 -3.88 -14.19 -11.24
CA LEU A 38 -2.64 -14.04 -10.48
C LEU A 38 -1.40 -14.02 -11.39
N THR A 39 -1.36 -14.83 -12.47
CA THR A 39 -0.26 -14.72 -13.45
C THR A 39 -0.30 -13.42 -14.23
N GLY A 40 -1.50 -12.92 -14.57
CA GLY A 40 -1.66 -11.60 -15.19
C GLY A 40 -1.16 -10.47 -14.29
N VAL A 41 -1.54 -10.49 -13.01
CA VAL A 41 -1.04 -9.58 -11.98
C VAL A 41 0.48 -9.68 -11.87
N ALA A 42 1.04 -10.89 -11.77
CA ALA A 42 2.48 -11.08 -11.64
C ALA A 42 3.26 -10.51 -12.83
N ILE A 43 2.77 -10.71 -14.06
CA ILE A 43 3.36 -10.14 -15.28
C ILE A 43 3.30 -8.61 -15.24
N ALA A 44 2.12 -8.05 -14.96
CA ALA A 44 1.92 -6.61 -14.90
C ALA A 44 2.81 -5.95 -13.83
N SER A 45 2.82 -6.53 -12.62
CA SER A 45 3.63 -6.06 -11.49
C SER A 45 5.12 -6.11 -11.81
N CYS A 46 5.58 -7.21 -12.40
CA CYS A 46 6.97 -7.36 -12.82
C CYS A 46 7.39 -6.30 -13.83
N MET A 47 6.52 -5.99 -14.81
CA MET A 47 6.75 -4.94 -15.81
C MET A 47 6.76 -3.54 -15.18
N VAL A 48 5.71 -3.17 -14.44
CA VAL A 48 5.58 -1.84 -13.83
C VAL A 48 6.70 -1.61 -12.83
N HIS A 49 6.90 -2.53 -11.89
CA HIS A 49 7.97 -2.40 -10.91
C HIS A 49 9.35 -2.46 -11.55
N GLY A 50 9.54 -3.21 -12.63
CA GLY A 50 10.78 -3.20 -13.41
C GLY A 50 11.10 -1.80 -13.94
N THR A 51 10.13 -1.15 -14.58
CA THR A 51 10.28 0.24 -15.08
C THR A 51 10.55 1.21 -13.94
N THR A 52 9.77 1.12 -12.87
CA THR A 52 9.86 2.00 -11.71
C THR A 52 11.19 1.85 -10.95
N VAL A 53 11.67 0.62 -10.78
CA VAL A 53 12.99 0.34 -10.20
C VAL A 53 14.11 0.85 -11.09
N ALA A 54 14.00 0.68 -12.42
CA ALA A 54 15.00 1.20 -13.35
C ALA A 54 15.11 2.73 -13.24
N ILE A 55 13.97 3.44 -13.17
CA ILE A 55 13.94 4.90 -12.94
C ILE A 55 14.61 5.24 -11.61
N GLY A 56 14.23 4.58 -10.52
CA GLY A 56 14.79 4.84 -9.19
C GLY A 56 16.30 4.57 -9.12
N HIS A 57 16.76 3.46 -9.68
CA HIS A 57 18.17 3.11 -9.76
C HIS A 57 18.98 4.15 -10.55
N PHE A 58 18.45 4.59 -11.70
CA PHE A 58 19.11 5.61 -12.50
C PHE A 58 19.16 6.97 -11.78
N LEU A 59 18.08 7.37 -11.11
CA LEU A 59 18.07 8.57 -10.27
C LEU A 59 19.11 8.47 -9.13
N GLY A 60 19.16 7.34 -8.44
CA GLY A 60 20.10 7.08 -7.35
C GLY A 60 21.58 7.10 -7.75
N THR A 61 21.88 6.74 -9.00
CA THR A 61 23.25 6.72 -9.53
C THR A 61 23.68 8.02 -10.19
N THR A 62 22.74 8.83 -10.67
CA THR A 62 23.03 10.08 -11.40
C THR A 62 22.90 11.34 -10.55
N LEU A 63 21.98 11.36 -9.59
CA LEU A 63 21.72 12.55 -8.78
C LEU A 63 22.45 12.47 -7.42
N PRO A 64 22.80 13.61 -6.81
CA PRO A 64 23.39 13.62 -5.48
C PRO A 64 22.39 13.12 -4.43
N ALA A 65 22.88 12.38 -3.42
CA ALA A 65 22.02 11.71 -2.43
C ALA A 65 21.09 12.65 -1.64
N ARG A 66 21.53 13.88 -1.31
CA ARG A 66 20.74 14.84 -0.51
C ARG A 66 19.49 15.36 -1.22
N PRO A 67 19.58 15.89 -2.47
CA PRO A 67 18.40 16.25 -3.26
C PRO A 67 17.40 15.10 -3.44
N ILE A 68 17.88 13.88 -3.72
CA ILE A 68 17.02 12.70 -3.86
C ILE A 68 16.29 12.45 -2.53
N ALA A 69 17.02 12.43 -1.42
CA ALA A 69 16.44 12.22 -0.09
C ALA A 69 15.37 13.28 0.25
N PHE A 70 15.59 14.55 -0.09
CA PHE A 70 14.58 15.61 0.08
C PHE A 70 13.35 15.38 -0.79
N ALA A 71 13.53 15.12 -2.09
CA ALA A 71 12.43 14.90 -3.02
C ALA A 71 11.58 13.69 -2.60
N SER A 72 12.24 12.60 -2.23
CA SER A 72 11.59 11.39 -1.73
C SER A 72 10.91 11.60 -0.39
N ALA A 73 11.53 12.30 0.56
CA ALA A 73 10.88 12.63 1.84
C ALA A 73 9.58 13.42 1.62
N ILE A 74 9.62 14.43 0.75
CA ILE A 74 8.44 15.22 0.38
C ILE A 74 7.38 14.32 -0.25
N ALA A 75 7.74 13.47 -1.21
CA ALA A 75 6.82 12.54 -1.85
C ALA A 75 6.12 11.63 -0.82
N PHE A 76 6.88 10.98 0.08
CA PHE A 76 6.33 10.11 1.13
C PHE A 76 5.40 10.85 2.09
N LEU A 77 5.73 12.09 2.49
CA LEU A 77 4.87 12.90 3.36
C LEU A 77 3.58 13.32 2.64
N LEU A 78 3.65 13.66 1.35
CA LEU A 78 2.47 13.92 0.52
C LEU A 78 1.59 12.68 0.41
N PHE A 79 2.17 11.50 0.21
CA PHE A 79 1.45 10.23 0.19
C PHE A 79 0.80 9.88 1.52
N ALA A 80 1.49 10.13 2.63
CA ALA A 80 0.93 9.94 3.95
C ALA A 80 -0.33 10.77 4.16
N ALA A 81 -0.28 12.05 3.76
CA ALA A 81 -1.40 12.98 3.86
C ALA A 81 -2.54 12.62 2.87
N TRP A 82 -2.20 12.19 1.66
CA TRP A 82 -3.15 11.79 0.63
C TRP A 82 -3.90 10.51 1.03
N ALA A 83 -3.17 9.45 1.38
CA ALA A 83 -3.73 8.18 1.85
C ALA A 83 -4.59 8.33 3.12
N TRP A 84 -4.25 9.28 4.01
CA TRP A 84 -5.08 9.62 5.17
C TRP A 84 -6.44 10.22 4.74
N ARG A 85 -6.46 10.99 3.65
CA ARG A 85 -7.65 11.69 3.14
C ARG A 85 -8.54 10.79 2.28
N GLU A 86 -7.99 9.88 1.47
CA GLU A 86 -8.78 8.93 0.66
C GLU A 86 -9.61 7.95 1.50
N GLY A 87 -9.22 7.69 2.75
CA GLY A 87 -9.92 6.75 3.63
C GLY A 87 -11.41 7.05 3.90
N GLY A 88 -11.94 8.16 3.38
CA GLY A 88 -13.35 8.56 3.45
C GLY A 88 -14.12 8.65 2.12
N ALA A 89 -13.51 8.35 0.97
CA ALA A 89 -14.19 8.43 -0.33
C ALA A 89 -14.65 7.05 -0.82
N ASP A 90 -15.94 6.93 -1.16
CA ASP A 90 -16.44 5.79 -1.94
C ASP A 90 -15.98 5.94 -3.39
N ASP A 91 -15.35 4.90 -3.91
CA ASP A 91 -14.83 4.89 -5.27
C ASP A 91 -15.88 4.36 -6.27
N PRO A 92 -15.99 4.96 -7.46
CA PRO A 92 -17.07 4.67 -8.39
C PRO A 92 -16.95 3.27 -8.99
N ALA A 93 -18.10 2.70 -9.34
CA ALA A 93 -18.21 1.38 -9.94
C ALA A 93 -17.33 1.22 -11.19
N VAL A 94 -16.59 0.13 -11.26
CA VAL A 94 -15.79 -0.28 -12.43
C VAL A 94 -16.70 -0.36 -13.67
N ALA A 95 -16.38 0.44 -14.68
CA ALA A 95 -17.09 0.41 -15.95
C ALA A 95 -16.94 -0.97 -16.63
N THR A 96 -18.08 -1.64 -16.82
CA THR A 96 -18.18 -2.94 -17.48
C THR A 96 -18.07 -2.79 -18.99
N GLY A 97 -16.86 -2.89 -19.53
CA GLY A 97 -16.58 -3.01 -20.97
C GLY A 97 -16.50 -4.47 -21.45
N ARG A 98 -16.87 -4.70 -22.72
CA ARG A 98 -17.03 -5.99 -23.44
C ARG A 98 -15.97 -7.05 -23.14
N GLU A 99 -16.42 -8.31 -23.03
CA GLU A 99 -15.57 -9.50 -22.84
C GLU A 99 -14.50 -9.63 -23.93
N PRO A 100 -13.21 -9.44 -23.59
CA PRO A 100 -12.13 -9.70 -24.52
C PRO A 100 -11.87 -11.21 -24.54
N ARG A 101 -11.58 -11.75 -25.74
CA ARG A 101 -11.27 -13.17 -25.96
C ARG A 101 -10.03 -13.67 -25.17
N HIS A 102 -9.25 -12.77 -24.56
CA HIS A 102 -8.03 -13.06 -23.84
C HIS A 102 -8.03 -12.48 -22.42
N ALA A 103 -8.53 -13.26 -21.44
CA ALA A 103 -8.61 -12.87 -20.04
C ALA A 103 -7.29 -12.35 -19.46
N LEU A 104 -6.17 -12.98 -19.79
CA LEU A 104 -4.83 -12.57 -19.33
C LEU A 104 -4.50 -11.14 -19.79
N LEU A 105 -4.76 -10.80 -21.05
CA LEU A 105 -4.43 -9.49 -21.61
C LEU A 105 -5.27 -8.39 -20.97
N THR A 106 -6.54 -8.68 -20.68
CA THR A 106 -7.43 -7.77 -19.94
C THR A 106 -6.88 -7.48 -18.55
N VAL A 107 -6.52 -8.53 -17.80
CA VAL A 107 -5.95 -8.39 -16.45
C VAL A 107 -4.65 -7.60 -16.49
N VAL A 108 -3.71 -8.00 -17.37
CA VAL A 108 -2.41 -7.32 -17.50
C VAL A 108 -2.59 -5.84 -17.84
N SER A 109 -3.44 -5.52 -18.82
CA SER A 109 -3.64 -4.14 -19.27
C SER A 109 -4.30 -3.27 -18.20
N SER A 110 -5.40 -3.75 -17.61
CA SER A 110 -6.10 -3.01 -16.56
C SER A 110 -5.25 -2.82 -15.31
N PHE A 111 -4.54 -3.87 -14.88
CA PHE A 111 -3.68 -3.81 -13.69
C PHE A 111 -2.47 -2.89 -13.92
N THR A 112 -1.82 -2.99 -15.08
CA THR A 112 -0.71 -2.11 -15.45
C THR A 112 -1.13 -0.63 -15.41
N LEU A 113 -2.32 -0.31 -15.97
CA LEU A 113 -2.83 1.06 -15.95
C LEU A 113 -3.15 1.55 -14.54
N ALA A 114 -3.69 0.68 -13.69
CA ALA A 114 -3.94 1.01 -12.28
C ALA A 114 -2.63 1.27 -11.53
N GLU A 115 -1.64 0.40 -11.68
CA GLU A 115 -0.37 0.46 -10.95
C GLU A 115 0.56 1.58 -11.40
N LEU A 116 0.55 1.95 -12.69
CA LEU A 116 1.41 3.03 -13.19
C LEU A 116 1.14 4.38 -12.54
N SER A 117 -0.08 4.59 -12.05
CA SER A 117 -0.50 5.86 -11.42
C SER A 117 -0.62 5.76 -9.90
N ASP A 118 -0.28 4.62 -9.31
CA ASP A 118 -0.49 4.39 -7.88
C ASP A 118 0.70 4.81 -7.01
N LYS A 119 0.41 5.10 -5.73
CA LYS A 119 1.37 5.42 -4.66
C LYS A 119 2.49 4.38 -4.55
N THR A 120 2.19 3.10 -4.82
CA THR A 120 3.15 1.99 -4.74
C THR A 120 4.29 2.15 -5.76
N SER A 121 4.01 2.71 -6.94
CA SER A 121 5.04 3.02 -7.93
C SER A 121 6.02 4.08 -7.40
N LEU A 122 5.56 5.19 -6.85
CA LEU A 122 6.46 6.23 -6.33
C LEU A 122 7.25 5.79 -5.09
N ALA A 123 6.66 4.95 -4.23
CA ALA A 123 7.38 4.28 -3.16
C ALA A 123 8.54 3.45 -3.73
N THR A 124 8.26 2.61 -4.74
CA THR A 124 9.24 1.73 -5.36
C THR A 124 10.38 2.51 -6.04
N VAL A 125 10.11 3.65 -6.69
CA VAL A 125 11.16 4.54 -7.25
C VAL A 125 12.14 4.95 -6.16
N THR A 126 11.60 5.45 -5.04
CA THR A 126 12.42 5.94 -3.92
C THR A 126 13.21 4.82 -3.26
N LEU A 127 12.58 3.66 -3.06
CA LEU A 127 13.27 2.51 -2.49
C LEU A 127 14.45 2.09 -3.39
N ALA A 128 14.24 2.05 -4.70
CA ALA A 128 15.29 1.71 -5.68
C ALA A 128 16.39 2.77 -5.81
N SER A 129 16.15 4.03 -5.45
CA SER A 129 17.20 5.07 -5.47
C SER A 129 18.13 5.03 -4.25
N HIS A 130 17.71 4.38 -3.15
CA HIS A 130 18.51 4.28 -1.91
C HIS A 130 18.97 2.85 -1.58
N HIS A 131 18.36 1.84 -2.20
CA HIS A 131 18.65 0.44 -1.92
C HIS A 131 19.05 -0.32 -3.19
N ASP A 132 19.52 -1.55 -2.99
CA ASP A 132 19.89 -2.48 -4.05
C ASP A 132 18.71 -2.74 -5.01
N TRP A 133 18.85 -2.32 -6.27
CA TRP A 133 17.79 -2.33 -7.27
C TRP A 133 17.19 -3.74 -7.50
N ALA A 134 18.04 -4.77 -7.56
CA ALA A 134 17.61 -6.15 -7.76
C ALA A 134 16.78 -6.64 -6.57
N GLY A 135 17.23 -6.34 -5.34
CA GLY A 135 16.48 -6.64 -4.13
C GLY A 135 15.12 -5.94 -4.10
N VAL A 136 15.06 -4.66 -4.48
CA VAL A 136 13.81 -3.88 -4.54
C VAL A 136 12.85 -4.45 -5.58
N TRP A 137 13.32 -4.78 -6.78
CA TRP A 137 12.46 -5.34 -7.85
C TRP A 137 11.85 -6.69 -7.49
N ILE A 138 12.66 -7.59 -6.92
CA ILE A 138 12.17 -8.89 -6.44
C ILE A 138 11.19 -8.69 -5.28
N GLY A 139 11.55 -7.81 -4.33
CA GLY A 139 10.73 -7.53 -3.16
C GLY A 139 9.37 -6.95 -3.52
N SER A 140 9.33 -5.93 -4.38
CA SER A 140 8.07 -5.30 -4.80
C SER A 140 7.18 -6.27 -5.56
N THR A 141 7.75 -7.02 -6.51
CA THR A 141 6.98 -7.99 -7.31
C THR A 141 6.38 -9.09 -6.42
N LEU A 142 7.17 -9.65 -5.48
CA LEU A 142 6.67 -10.65 -4.54
C LEU A 142 5.63 -10.06 -3.57
N GLY A 143 5.88 -8.85 -3.06
CA GLY A 143 4.96 -8.15 -2.17
C GLY A 143 3.59 -7.95 -2.80
N MET A 144 3.58 -7.48 -4.05
CA MET A 144 2.38 -7.28 -4.86
C MET A 144 1.62 -8.60 -5.10
N VAL A 145 2.32 -9.61 -5.64
CA VAL A 145 1.71 -10.92 -5.92
C VAL A 145 1.15 -11.58 -4.65
N PHE A 146 1.82 -11.44 -3.50
CA PHE A 146 1.32 -11.97 -2.24
C PHE A 146 0.11 -11.18 -1.72
N ALA A 147 0.10 -9.86 -1.87
CA ALA A 147 -1.03 -9.03 -1.48
C ALA A 147 -2.28 -9.37 -2.30
N ASP A 148 -2.13 -9.49 -3.62
CA ASP A 148 -3.22 -9.89 -4.53
C ASP A 148 -3.66 -11.34 -4.34
N ALA A 149 -2.73 -12.28 -4.13
CA ALA A 149 -3.08 -13.67 -3.82
C ALA A 149 -3.93 -13.75 -2.53
N LEU A 150 -3.56 -12.98 -1.51
CA LEU A 150 -4.34 -12.86 -0.28
C LEU A 150 -5.72 -12.24 -0.56
N ALA A 151 -5.78 -11.16 -1.34
CA ALA A 151 -7.04 -10.51 -1.71
C ALA A 151 -7.97 -11.45 -2.48
N ILE A 152 -7.46 -12.20 -3.45
CA ILE A 152 -8.23 -13.23 -4.17
C ILE A 152 -8.71 -14.32 -3.22
N GLY A 153 -7.82 -14.86 -2.37
CA GLY A 153 -8.17 -15.91 -1.41
C GLY A 153 -9.26 -15.46 -0.43
N VAL A 154 -9.12 -14.26 0.14
CA VAL A 154 -10.12 -13.64 1.01
C VAL A 154 -11.40 -13.36 0.24
N GLY A 155 -11.32 -12.84 -0.99
CA GLY A 155 -12.49 -12.52 -1.81
C GLY A 155 -13.31 -13.73 -2.24
N MET A 156 -12.64 -14.85 -2.51
CA MET A 156 -13.29 -16.12 -2.84
C MET A 156 -13.90 -16.80 -1.61
N LEU A 157 -13.19 -16.77 -0.47
CA LEU A 157 -13.61 -17.50 0.74
C LEU A 157 -14.60 -16.70 1.60
N LEU A 158 -14.51 -15.38 1.56
CA LEU A 158 -15.13 -14.51 2.53
C LEU A 158 -15.82 -13.37 1.79
N HIS A 159 -17.14 -13.44 1.74
CA HIS A 159 -18.01 -12.28 1.44
C HIS A 159 -17.88 -11.15 2.51
N ARG A 160 -16.80 -11.10 3.30
CA ARG A 160 -16.51 -10.02 4.25
C ARG A 160 -15.50 -9.06 3.66
N ARG A 161 -15.86 -7.78 3.76
CA ARG A 161 -15.01 -6.66 3.39
C ARG A 161 -13.90 -6.55 4.43
N LEU A 162 -12.64 -6.58 4.00
CA LEU A 162 -11.52 -6.12 4.83
C LEU A 162 -11.85 -4.68 5.31
N PRO A 163 -11.59 -4.32 6.57
CA PRO A 163 -11.87 -2.99 7.09
C PRO A 163 -10.96 -1.97 6.37
N ARG A 164 -11.43 -1.44 5.24
CA ARG A 164 -10.70 -0.52 4.34
C ARG A 164 -10.03 0.63 5.10
N GLY A 165 -10.71 1.16 6.11
CA GLY A 165 -10.18 2.22 6.96
C GLY A 165 -8.94 1.83 7.78
N PHE A 166 -8.82 0.57 8.23
CA PHE A 166 -7.62 0.10 8.93
C PHE A 166 -6.43 0.00 7.97
N LEU A 167 -6.66 -0.52 6.76
CA LEU A 167 -5.62 -0.69 5.75
C LEU A 167 -5.11 0.66 5.25
N HIS A 168 -6.00 1.62 4.97
CA HIS A 168 -5.61 2.99 4.62
C HIS A 168 -4.83 3.68 5.74
N ALA A 169 -5.26 3.51 7.00
CA ALA A 169 -4.54 4.07 8.14
C ALA A 169 -3.14 3.46 8.29
N LEU A 170 -2.99 2.15 8.06
CA LEU A 170 -1.70 1.48 8.11
C LEU A 170 -0.77 1.92 6.96
N ALA A 171 -1.27 2.01 5.73
CA ALA A 171 -0.50 2.54 4.60
C ALA A 171 -0.06 3.99 4.84
N SER A 172 -0.98 4.86 5.29
CA SER A 172 -0.66 6.25 5.66
C SER A 172 0.41 6.33 6.75
N LEU A 173 0.33 5.47 7.77
CA LEU A 173 1.34 5.38 8.84
C LEU A 173 2.71 4.97 8.29
N LEU A 174 2.76 3.97 7.41
CA LEU A 174 4.01 3.55 6.77
C LEU A 174 4.62 4.70 5.97
N PHE A 175 3.82 5.36 5.12
CA PHE A 175 4.29 6.49 4.33
C PHE A 175 4.84 7.62 5.22
N LEU A 176 4.16 7.91 6.33
CA LEU A 176 4.59 8.91 7.31
C LEU A 176 5.92 8.54 7.95
N VAL A 177 6.06 7.28 8.40
CA VAL A 177 7.28 6.79 9.04
C VAL A 177 8.46 6.82 8.08
N PHE A 178 8.30 6.35 6.85
CA PHE A 178 9.34 6.40 5.83
C PHE A 178 9.70 7.85 5.46
N GLY A 179 8.72 8.72 5.27
CA GLY A 179 8.94 10.13 4.94
C GLY A 179 9.73 10.87 6.03
N LEU A 180 9.38 10.66 7.30
CA LEU A 180 10.08 11.25 8.44
C LEU A 180 11.51 10.69 8.58
N TRP A 181 11.68 9.36 8.44
CA TRP A 181 13.00 8.76 8.45
C TRP A 181 13.89 9.33 7.35
N MET A 182 13.36 9.39 6.12
CA MET A 182 14.07 9.94 4.96
C MET A 182 14.49 11.40 5.19
N LEU A 183 13.59 12.22 5.74
CA LEU A 183 13.86 13.63 6.01
C LEU A 183 14.96 13.83 7.05
N PHE A 184 14.83 13.18 8.21
CA PHE A 184 15.74 13.43 9.32
C PHE A 184 17.08 12.70 9.17
N ASP A 185 17.08 11.45 8.73
CA ASP A 185 18.31 10.64 8.59
C ASP A 185 19.04 10.97 7.27
N ASN A 186 18.35 10.87 6.14
CA ASN A 186 19.00 10.93 4.82
C ASN A 186 19.16 12.36 4.28
N ALA A 187 18.15 13.21 4.47
CA ALA A 187 18.19 14.58 3.95
C ALA A 187 18.92 15.55 4.90
N LEU A 188 18.61 15.51 6.21
CA LEU A 188 19.18 16.41 7.22
C LEU A 188 20.43 15.85 7.95
N GLY A 189 20.62 14.53 7.98
CA GLY A 189 21.75 13.89 8.68
C GLY A 189 21.60 13.77 10.20
N TRP A 190 20.41 14.03 10.75
CA TRP A 190 20.11 14.00 12.17
C TRP A 190 19.56 12.65 12.61
N ARG A 191 20.42 11.63 12.65
CA ARG A 191 20.02 10.23 12.93
C ARG A 191 19.27 10.06 14.25
N SER A 192 19.70 10.75 15.31
CA SER A 192 19.03 10.70 16.63
C SER A 192 17.62 11.29 16.58
N ALA A 193 17.44 12.39 15.85
CA ALA A 193 16.12 12.99 15.62
C ALA A 193 15.24 12.05 14.78
N ALA A 194 15.79 11.39 13.76
CA ALA A 194 15.06 10.43 12.95
C ALA A 194 14.48 9.28 13.80
N VAL A 195 15.34 8.64 14.62
CA VAL A 195 14.89 7.57 15.53
C VAL A 195 13.84 8.09 16.51
N GLY A 196 14.10 9.25 17.14
CA GLY A 196 13.17 9.84 18.11
C GLY A 196 11.78 10.13 17.51
N VAL A 197 11.75 10.75 16.34
CA VAL A 197 10.51 11.11 15.64
C VAL A 197 9.76 9.85 15.18
N THR A 198 10.44 8.89 14.55
CA THR A 198 9.81 7.65 14.08
C THR A 198 9.22 6.84 15.24
N VAL A 199 9.95 6.68 16.35
CA VAL A 199 9.46 5.97 17.55
C VAL A 199 8.26 6.70 18.14
N ALA A 200 8.31 8.03 18.26
CA ALA A 200 7.19 8.82 18.76
C ALA A 200 5.94 8.68 17.89
N THR A 201 6.08 8.69 16.56
CA THR A 201 4.95 8.51 15.63
C THR A 201 4.31 7.13 15.76
N VAL A 202 5.11 6.05 15.85
CA VAL A 202 4.59 4.69 16.01
C VAL A 202 3.90 4.51 17.38
N LEU A 203 4.46 5.08 18.44
CA LEU A 203 3.83 5.07 19.78
C LEU A 203 2.52 5.86 19.81
N ALA A 204 2.48 7.04 19.16
CA ALA A 204 1.25 7.82 19.04
C ALA A 204 0.16 7.06 18.25
N ALA A 205 0.53 6.42 17.14
CA ALA A 205 -0.41 5.64 16.33
C ALA A 205 -0.98 4.43 17.10
N THR A 206 -0.12 3.69 17.81
CA THR A 206 -0.54 2.53 18.61
C THR A 206 -1.44 2.91 19.78
N THR A 207 -1.11 4.01 20.49
CA THR A 207 -1.94 4.51 21.59
C THR A 207 -3.31 5.00 21.11
N VAL A 208 -3.38 5.70 19.98
CA VAL A 208 -4.65 6.12 19.37
C VAL A 208 -5.47 4.90 18.94
N ALA A 209 -4.87 3.91 18.29
CA ALA A 209 -5.55 2.69 17.87
C ALA A 209 -6.09 1.89 19.07
N ALA A 210 -5.31 1.77 20.15
CA ALA A 210 -5.73 1.14 21.39
C ALA A 210 -6.89 1.89 22.05
N ALA A 211 -6.80 3.23 22.13
CA ALA A 211 -7.85 4.07 22.69
C ALA A 211 -9.16 3.99 21.88
N GLN A 212 -9.07 3.94 20.55
CA GLN A 212 -10.23 3.78 19.67
C GLN A 212 -10.90 2.41 19.86
N THR A 213 -10.11 1.34 19.99
CA THR A 213 -10.62 -0.02 20.23
C THR A 213 -11.35 -0.10 21.57
N LEU A 214 -10.76 0.45 22.64
CA LEU A 214 -11.40 0.51 23.97
C LEU A 214 -12.68 1.36 23.97
N ARG A 215 -12.70 2.48 23.25
CA ARG A 215 -13.91 3.32 23.09
C ARG A 215 -15.04 2.60 22.35
N ARG A 216 -14.72 1.79 21.33
CA ARG A 216 -15.70 0.96 20.62
C ARG A 216 -16.31 -0.09 21.55
N HIS A 217 -15.48 -0.87 22.25
CA HIS A 217 -15.97 -1.85 23.23
C HIS A 217 -16.85 -1.23 24.34
N ARG A 218 -16.51 -0.02 24.82
CA ARG A 218 -17.34 0.69 25.80
C ARG A 218 -18.70 1.15 25.27
N LYS A 219 -18.79 1.54 24.00
CA LYS A 219 -20.08 1.91 23.37
C LYS A 219 -20.96 0.68 23.17
N ASP A 220 -20.37 -0.46 22.78
CA ASP A 220 -21.10 -1.71 22.57
C ASP A 220 -21.56 -2.35 23.89
N ALA A 221 -20.86 -2.08 25.00
CA ALA A 221 -21.22 -2.53 26.35
C ALA A 221 -22.18 -1.60 27.10
N ALA A 222 -22.64 -0.49 26.49
CA ALA A 222 -23.63 0.38 27.11
C ALA A 222 -25.00 -0.34 27.14
N PRO A 223 -25.64 -0.50 28.30
CA PRO A 223 -26.89 -1.25 28.39
C PRO A 223 -27.98 -0.50 27.62
N VAL A 224 -28.65 -1.21 26.70
CA VAL A 224 -29.87 -0.75 26.02
C VAL A 224 -30.84 -0.27 27.09
N GLY A 225 -31.10 1.04 27.11
CA GLY A 225 -31.99 1.66 28.09
C GLY A 225 -33.34 0.97 28.10
N ARG A 226 -33.81 0.61 29.30
CA ARG A 226 -35.15 0.08 29.55
C ARG A 226 -36.18 0.99 28.87
N SER A 227 -36.99 0.44 27.98
CA SER A 227 -38.20 1.13 27.49
C SER A 227 -39.03 1.58 28.69
N PRO A 228 -39.48 2.85 28.75
CA PRO A 228 -40.43 3.25 29.77
C PRO A 228 -41.70 2.42 29.57
N ALA A 229 -42.11 1.71 30.62
CA ALA A 229 -43.35 0.96 30.64
C ALA A 229 -44.50 1.93 30.36
N VAL A 230 -45.31 1.59 29.37
CA VAL A 230 -46.60 2.21 29.10
C VAL A 230 -47.49 1.93 30.32
N THR A 231 -47.94 2.99 30.97
CA THR A 231 -49.07 2.97 31.93
C THR A 231 -50.10 3.97 31.45
#